data_AF-A0A380RW65-F1
#
_entry.id   AF-A0A380RW65-F1
#
_cell.length_a   1.000
_cell.length_b   1.000
_cell.length_c   1.000
_cell.angle_alpha   90.00
_cell.angle_beta   90.00
_cell.angle_gamma   90.00
#
_symmetry.space_group_name_H-M   'P 1'
#
loop_
_entity.id
_entity.type
_entity.pdbx_description
1 polymer ?
#
loop_
_entity_poly.entity_id
_entity_poly.type
_entity_poly.pdbx_seq_one_letter_code
_entity_poly.pdbx_strand_id
1 'polypeptide(L)'
;MYILIGLVERPRSIYGRGSSSLFFVRGCILKELSVFIDESGDFGDYSFHSPYYIITMVFHNQDVDIQEKINHLDTELSYLGLNNLCIHTGPIIRKEEIYKDMDIVDRRRIFNKMMAFIRSIGVQYKCFYIEKKHIEDSVEATGKLSKQISSFIRAHYDEFLAFDDVKIYYDNGQVEVSRLLSSVFNALLPNPIFRKVMPADYKLFQVADFICTMELVSLKLDNSLFSKSEMTFFGNRRDLKQNYLKALKKKEWN
;
A
#
# COMPACT_ATOMS: atom_id res chain seq x y z
N MET A 1 -3.30 7.98 26.62
CA MET A 1 -1.87 7.88 26.99
C MET A 1 -1.10 7.84 25.68
N TYR A 2 -0.44 8.94 25.32
CA TYR A 2 0.12 9.19 23.98
C TYR A 2 1.27 8.22 23.68
N ILE A 3 1.14 7.42 22.64
CA ILE A 3 2.26 6.69 22.03
C ILE A 3 2.72 7.53 20.84
N LEU A 4 3.92 8.10 20.99
CA LEU A 4 4.68 8.78 19.95
C LEU A 4 5.07 7.74 18.88
N ILE A 5 4.64 7.91 17.63
CA ILE A 5 5.22 7.18 16.49
C ILE A 5 5.54 8.18 15.38
N GLY A 6 6.65 8.87 15.58
CA GLY A 6 7.43 9.49 14.51
C GLY A 6 8.86 9.04 14.76
N LEU A 7 9.35 8.05 14.02
CA LEU A 7 10.75 7.64 14.09
C LEU A 7 11.60 8.71 13.40
N VAL A 8 11.92 9.76 14.16
CA VAL A 8 13.05 10.65 13.91
C VAL A 8 13.98 10.47 15.10
N GLU A 9 15.06 9.70 14.95
CA GLU A 9 16.15 9.72 15.93
C GLU A 9 16.74 11.13 15.95
N ARG A 10 16.62 11.83 17.09
CA ARG A 10 17.30 13.11 17.30
C ARG A 10 18.80 12.85 17.51
N PRO A 11 19.70 13.66 16.91
CA PRO A 11 21.12 13.55 17.22
C PRO A 11 21.38 13.92 18.68
N ARG A 12 22.19 13.09 19.36
CA ARG A 12 22.63 13.34 20.74
C ARG A 12 23.50 14.59 20.80
N SER A 13 23.09 15.56 21.62
CA SER A 13 23.92 16.69 22.04
C SER A 13 25.08 16.19 22.92
N ILE A 14 26.31 16.27 22.42
CA ILE A 14 27.52 16.07 23.22
C ILE A 14 27.97 17.45 23.71
N TYR A 15 27.71 17.76 24.98
CA TYR A 15 28.49 18.76 25.70
C TYR A 15 29.50 18.03 26.59
N GLY A 16 30.75 18.00 26.12
CA GLY A 16 31.90 17.53 26.89
C GLY A 16 33.15 18.23 26.36
N ARG A 17 33.75 19.09 27.20
CA ARG A 17 35.03 19.76 26.91
C ARG A 17 36.14 18.72 26.72
N GLY A 18 36.87 18.80 25.63
CA GLY A 18 38.10 18.01 25.42
C GLY A 18 38.62 18.15 24.00
N SER A 19 39.82 18.69 23.86
CA SER A 19 40.53 18.93 22.60
C SER A 19 40.98 17.64 21.93
N SER A 20 40.56 17.38 20.68
CA SER A 20 41.37 16.74 19.61
C SER A 20 40.54 16.41 18.36
N SER A 21 41.07 16.79 17.19
CA SER A 21 40.73 16.34 15.82
C SER A 21 39.29 16.52 15.34
N LEU A 22 39.12 17.55 14.51
CA LEU A 22 37.90 17.85 13.76
C LEU A 22 37.73 16.84 12.59
N PHE A 23 37.21 15.65 12.88
CA PHE A 23 36.60 14.82 11.83
C PHE A 23 35.18 15.32 11.61
N PHE A 24 34.98 16.10 10.55
CA PHE A 24 33.65 16.49 10.08
C PHE A 24 33.01 15.26 9.44
N VAL A 25 32.43 14.37 10.25
CA VAL A 25 31.49 13.37 9.72
C VAL A 25 30.28 14.19 9.29
N ARG A 26 30.20 14.51 7.99
CA ARG A 26 28.93 14.86 7.36
C ARG A 26 27.98 13.72 7.70
N GLY A 27 27.07 13.94 8.65
CA GLY A 27 25.95 13.03 8.86
C GLY A 27 25.19 12.97 7.54
N CYS A 28 25.42 11.92 6.77
CA CYS A 28 24.62 11.66 5.59
C CYS A 28 23.22 11.34 6.13
N ILE A 29 22.23 12.15 5.75
CA ILE A 29 20.84 11.79 6.02
C ILE A 29 20.60 10.50 5.24
N LEU A 30 20.29 9.42 5.95
CA LEU A 30 19.98 8.13 5.34
C LEU A 30 18.72 8.29 4.49
N LYS A 31 18.82 7.94 3.21
CA LYS A 31 17.69 7.93 2.29
C LYS A 31 16.98 6.59 2.40
N GLU A 32 15.71 6.63 2.76
CA GLU A 32 14.94 5.42 3.02
C GLU A 32 13.72 5.33 2.11
N LEU A 33 13.55 4.17 1.48
CA LEU A 33 12.35 3.83 0.73
C LEU A 33 11.49 2.90 1.58
N SER A 34 10.23 3.27 1.83
CA SER A 34 9.26 2.38 2.45
C SER A 34 8.34 1.75 1.42
N VAL A 35 8.14 0.44 1.53
CA VAL A 35 7.30 -0.37 0.66
C VAL A 35 6.20 -1.00 1.51
N PHE A 36 4.97 -0.49 1.38
CA PHE A 36 3.78 -1.03 2.04
C PHE A 36 3.09 -2.00 1.11
N ILE A 37 2.81 -3.21 1.60
CA ILE A 37 2.32 -4.31 0.78
C ILE A 37 0.98 -4.79 1.32
N ASP A 38 0.02 -4.92 0.42
CA ASP A 38 -1.28 -5.52 0.67
C ASP A 38 -1.62 -6.50 -0.46
N GLU A 39 -2.37 -7.54 -0.15
CA GLU A 39 -2.80 -8.56 -1.10
C GLU A 39 -4.31 -8.76 -1.11
N SER A 40 -4.82 -9.14 -2.28
CA SER A 40 -6.22 -9.53 -2.45
C SER A 40 -6.29 -10.90 -3.11
N GLY A 41 -7.10 -11.78 -2.51
CA GLY A 41 -7.30 -13.15 -2.95
C GLY A 41 -6.54 -14.16 -2.08
N ASP A 42 -6.68 -15.42 -2.45
CA ASP A 42 -6.12 -16.57 -1.75
C ASP A 42 -5.49 -17.54 -2.78
N PHE A 43 -4.53 -18.34 -2.33
CA PHE A 43 -3.90 -19.39 -3.15
C PHE A 43 -4.75 -20.66 -3.32
N GLY A 44 -6.03 -20.64 -2.92
CA GLY A 44 -6.95 -21.76 -3.14
C GLY A 44 -7.45 -21.85 -4.59
N ASP A 45 -8.38 -22.76 -4.84
CA ASP A 45 -8.94 -22.99 -6.18
C ASP A 45 -9.59 -21.73 -6.78
N TYR A 46 -9.69 -21.71 -8.11
CA TYR A 46 -10.43 -20.67 -8.81
C TYR A 46 -11.90 -20.61 -8.35
N SER A 47 -12.37 -19.41 -8.03
CA SER A 47 -13.77 -19.10 -7.81
C SER A 47 -14.15 -17.88 -8.62
N PHE A 48 -15.35 -17.86 -9.21
CA PHE A 48 -15.88 -16.68 -9.89
C PHE A 48 -15.94 -15.44 -8.99
N HIS A 49 -15.97 -15.63 -7.66
CA HIS A 49 -15.96 -14.55 -6.69
C HIS A 49 -14.55 -14.08 -6.30
N SER A 50 -13.52 -14.86 -6.62
CA SER A 50 -12.09 -14.57 -6.39
C SER A 50 -11.25 -15.00 -7.61
N PRO A 51 -11.41 -14.32 -8.78
CA PRO A 51 -10.78 -14.75 -10.02
C PRO A 51 -9.30 -14.36 -10.15
N TYR A 52 -8.83 -13.43 -9.32
CA TYR A 52 -7.47 -12.89 -9.35
C TYR A 52 -6.79 -13.04 -8.00
N TYR A 53 -5.47 -13.22 -8.04
CA TYR A 53 -4.59 -12.96 -6.92
C TYR A 53 -3.78 -11.70 -7.23
N ILE A 54 -3.76 -10.73 -6.31
CA ILE A 54 -3.14 -9.41 -6.51
C ILE A 54 -2.21 -9.13 -5.34
N ILE A 55 -1.00 -8.67 -5.63
CA ILE A 55 -0.07 -8.08 -4.67
C ILE A 55 0.12 -6.63 -5.08
N THR A 56 -0.16 -5.70 -4.18
CA THR A 56 0.02 -4.26 -4.38
C THR A 56 1.17 -3.77 -3.52
N MET A 57 2.09 -3.03 -4.12
CA MET A 57 3.17 -2.35 -3.42
C MET A 57 3.01 -0.84 -3.53
N VAL A 58 3.02 -0.14 -2.41
CA VAL A 58 3.01 1.33 -2.31
C VAL A 58 4.37 1.79 -1.84
N PHE A 59 5.00 2.64 -2.63
CA PHE A 59 6.36 3.12 -2.45
C PHE A 59 6.36 4.57 -1.96
N HIS A 60 7.09 4.82 -0.87
CA HIS A 60 7.19 6.14 -0.24
C HIS A 60 8.65 6.48 0.07
N ASN A 61 9.16 7.54 -0.55
CA ASN A 61 10.43 8.15 -0.16
C ASN A 61 10.24 8.88 1.17
N GLN A 62 10.93 8.44 2.22
CA GLN A 62 10.79 8.99 3.57
C GLN A 62 11.31 10.44 3.72
N ASP A 63 12.05 10.96 2.74
CA ASP A 63 12.41 12.38 2.69
C ASP A 63 11.19 13.29 2.42
N VAL A 64 10.07 12.73 1.95
CA VAL A 64 8.83 13.46 1.67
C VAL A 64 7.88 13.33 2.86
N ASP A 65 7.70 14.40 3.63
CA ASP A 65 6.77 14.40 4.76
C ASP A 65 5.30 14.34 4.29
N ILE A 66 4.53 13.44 4.91
CA ILE A 66 3.09 13.25 4.68
C ILE A 66 2.24 13.48 5.94
N GLN A 67 2.85 13.86 7.07
CA GLN A 67 2.18 13.97 8.36
C GLN A 67 1.03 14.98 8.34
N GLU A 68 1.21 16.13 7.68
CA GLU A 68 0.15 17.12 7.52
C GLU A 68 -1.07 16.54 6.78
N LYS A 69 -0.84 15.72 5.75
CA LYS A 69 -1.91 15.10 4.95
C LYS A 69 -2.62 13.99 5.74
N ILE A 70 -1.88 13.26 6.57
CA ILE A 70 -2.46 12.29 7.52
C ILE A 70 -3.38 13.00 8.51
N ASN A 71 -2.87 14.06 9.17
CA ASN A 71 -3.64 14.83 10.16
C ASN A 71 -4.90 15.43 9.55
N HIS A 72 -4.82 15.91 8.31
CA HIS A 72 -5.96 16.43 7.57
C HIS A 72 -7.01 15.33 7.32
N LEU A 73 -6.60 14.13 6.87
CA LEU A 73 -7.53 13.00 6.70
C LEU A 73 -8.21 12.63 8.03
N ASP A 74 -7.45 12.52 9.11
CA ASP A 74 -8.00 12.17 10.43
C ASP A 74 -8.98 13.22 10.94
N THR A 75 -8.68 14.50 10.73
CA THR A 75 -9.60 15.61 11.03
C THR A 75 -10.89 15.48 10.21
N GLU A 76 -10.76 15.21 8.92
CA GLU A 76 -11.89 15.05 8.00
C GLU A 76 -12.79 13.86 8.35
N LEU A 77 -12.23 12.79 8.94
CA LEU A 77 -12.99 11.64 9.46
C LEU A 77 -13.61 11.94 10.83
N SER A 78 -12.93 12.72 11.68
CA SER A 78 -13.47 13.13 12.98
C SER A 78 -14.78 13.94 12.86
N TYR A 79 -14.90 14.77 11.82
CA TYR A 79 -16.13 15.50 11.51
C TYR A 79 -17.31 14.60 11.11
N LEU A 80 -17.04 13.33 10.77
CA LEU A 80 -18.06 12.31 10.54
C LEU A 80 -18.30 11.43 11.78
N GLY A 81 -17.68 11.74 12.92
CA GLY A 81 -17.70 10.91 14.12
C GLY A 81 -16.82 9.66 14.04
N LEU A 82 -15.96 9.55 13.03
CA LEU A 82 -15.15 8.36 12.73
C LEU A 82 -13.71 8.51 13.23
N ASN A 83 -13.57 8.79 14.51
CA ASN A 83 -12.26 8.97 15.15
C ASN A 83 -11.44 7.66 15.13
N ASN A 84 -10.16 7.75 14.80
CA ASN A 84 -9.22 6.63 14.75
C ASN A 84 -9.67 5.46 13.84
N LEU A 85 -10.50 5.75 12.84
CA LEU A 85 -10.94 4.72 11.89
C LEU A 85 -9.75 4.19 11.08
N CYS A 86 -9.61 2.86 11.06
CA CYS A 86 -8.83 2.15 10.06
C CYS A 86 -9.72 1.89 8.83
N ILE A 87 -9.43 2.55 7.72
CA ILE A 87 -10.21 2.43 6.49
C ILE A 87 -9.85 1.11 5.80
N HIS A 88 -10.85 0.25 5.63
CA HIS A 88 -10.81 -0.93 4.77
C HIS A 88 -11.76 -0.75 3.59
N THR A 89 -11.21 -0.77 2.39
CA THR A 89 -11.88 -0.31 1.16
C THR A 89 -12.92 -1.31 0.67
N GLY A 90 -12.59 -2.61 0.73
CA GLY A 90 -13.52 -3.69 0.40
C GLY A 90 -14.82 -3.61 1.21
N PRO A 91 -14.76 -3.58 2.56
CA PRO A 91 -15.93 -3.42 3.42
C PRO A 91 -16.77 -2.18 3.14
N ILE A 92 -16.15 -1.03 2.79
CA ILE A 92 -16.87 0.18 2.39
C ILE A 92 -17.73 -0.10 1.16
N ILE A 93 -17.17 -0.71 0.12
CA ILE A 93 -17.87 -0.98 -1.15
C ILE A 93 -19.00 -1.98 -0.92
N ARG A 94 -18.72 -3.08 -0.20
CA ARG A 94 -19.65 -4.19 0.03
C ARG A 94 -20.69 -3.93 1.12
N LYS A 95 -20.59 -2.81 1.85
CA LYS A 95 -21.49 -2.45 2.96
C LYS A 95 -21.38 -3.47 4.12
N GLU A 96 -20.14 -3.76 4.51
CA GLU A 96 -19.80 -4.72 5.57
C GLU A 96 -19.28 -4.01 6.83
N GLU A 97 -18.98 -4.78 7.88
CA GLU A 97 -18.40 -4.27 9.15
C GLU A 97 -19.14 -3.05 9.72
N ILE A 98 -18.43 -1.97 10.03
CA ILE A 98 -19.00 -0.72 10.57
C ILE A 98 -19.86 0.03 9.55
N TYR A 99 -19.81 -0.36 8.27
CA TYR A 99 -20.52 0.31 7.18
C TYR A 99 -21.90 -0.29 6.92
N LYS A 100 -22.31 -1.33 7.66
CA LYS A 100 -23.60 -2.03 7.52
C LYS A 100 -24.81 -1.11 7.71
N ASP A 101 -24.69 -0.12 8.58
CA ASP A 101 -25.77 0.81 8.90
C ASP A 101 -25.64 2.16 8.18
N MET A 102 -24.54 2.37 7.44
CA MET A 102 -24.32 3.58 6.66
C MET A 102 -25.01 3.49 5.29
N ASP A 103 -25.58 4.62 4.85
CA ASP A 103 -26.12 4.71 3.50
C ASP A 103 -25.00 4.77 2.44
N ILE A 104 -25.35 4.80 1.17
CA ILE A 104 -24.35 4.87 0.10
C ILE A 104 -23.64 6.23 0.04
N VAL A 105 -24.28 7.31 0.47
CA VAL A 105 -23.74 8.68 0.41
C VAL A 105 -22.60 8.81 1.41
N ASP A 106 -22.81 8.36 2.64
CA ASP A 106 -21.80 8.40 3.70
C ASP A 106 -20.62 7.48 3.40
N ARG A 107 -20.87 6.25 2.92
CA ARG A 107 -19.78 5.34 2.51
C ARG A 107 -18.92 5.92 1.39
N ARG A 108 -19.56 6.53 0.37
CA ARG A 108 -18.84 7.24 -0.70
C ARG A 108 -18.07 8.45 -0.17
N ARG A 109 -18.58 9.13 0.86
CA ARG A 109 -17.90 10.27 1.48
C ARG A 109 -16.58 9.84 2.13
N ILE A 110 -16.57 8.74 2.87
CA ILE A 110 -15.34 8.17 3.47
C ILE A 110 -14.36 7.74 2.38
N PHE A 111 -14.84 6.98 1.39
CA PHE A 111 -14.05 6.54 0.25
C PHE A 111 -13.40 7.72 -0.49
N ASN A 112 -14.15 8.79 -0.74
CA ASN A 112 -13.67 9.97 -1.45
C ASN A 112 -12.65 10.77 -0.62
N LYS A 113 -12.77 10.81 0.70
CA LYS A 113 -11.75 11.39 1.59
C LYS A 113 -10.43 10.61 1.50
N MET A 114 -10.50 9.27 1.48
CA MET A 114 -9.32 8.42 1.27
C MET A 114 -8.70 8.64 -0.11
N MET A 115 -9.53 8.69 -1.17
CA MET A 115 -9.06 8.99 -2.52
C MET A 115 -8.38 10.37 -2.62
N ALA A 116 -8.94 11.40 -1.96
CA ALA A 116 -8.36 12.73 -1.91
C ALA A 116 -7.00 12.72 -1.19
N PHE A 117 -6.89 11.99 -0.08
CA PHE A 117 -5.63 11.77 0.64
C PHE A 117 -4.58 11.11 -0.27
N ILE A 118 -4.89 9.98 -0.92
CA ILE A 118 -3.99 9.27 -1.84
C ILE A 118 -3.48 10.20 -2.95
N ARG A 119 -4.37 11.02 -3.53
CA ARG A 119 -3.99 11.99 -4.57
C ARG A 119 -3.03 13.07 -4.07
N SER A 120 -3.09 13.41 -2.79
CA SER A 120 -2.32 14.50 -2.19
C SER A 120 -0.92 14.10 -1.69
N ILE A 121 -0.67 12.81 -1.46
CA ILE A 121 0.60 12.32 -0.91
C ILE A 121 1.59 11.93 -2.01
N GLY A 122 2.89 12.08 -1.74
CA GLY A 122 3.99 11.74 -2.64
C GLY A 122 4.33 10.25 -2.68
N VAL A 123 3.38 9.41 -3.12
CA VAL A 123 3.59 7.96 -3.31
C VAL A 123 3.47 7.55 -4.77
N GLN A 124 4.17 6.45 -5.09
CA GLN A 124 3.96 5.63 -6.28
C GLN A 124 3.46 4.25 -5.88
N TYR A 125 2.87 3.49 -6.81
CA TYR A 125 2.48 2.10 -6.54
C TYR A 125 2.71 1.20 -7.74
N LYS A 126 2.78 -0.11 -7.49
CA LYS A 126 2.70 -1.14 -8.52
C LYS A 126 1.82 -2.30 -8.08
N CYS A 127 0.95 -2.75 -8.96
CA CYS A 127 0.14 -3.94 -8.76
C CYS A 127 0.72 -5.09 -9.60
N PHE A 128 0.83 -6.26 -9.00
CA PHE A 128 1.21 -7.52 -9.62
C PHE A 128 0.04 -8.48 -9.48
N TYR A 129 -0.38 -9.12 -10.56
CA TYR A 129 -1.54 -10.00 -10.49
C TYR A 129 -1.43 -11.22 -11.40
N ILE A 130 -2.21 -12.23 -11.05
CA ILE A 130 -2.43 -13.43 -11.85
C ILE A 130 -3.94 -13.73 -11.90
N GLU A 131 -4.41 -14.24 -13.03
CA GLU A 131 -5.76 -14.80 -13.15
C GLU A 131 -5.73 -16.27 -12.75
N LYS A 132 -6.45 -16.63 -11.68
CA LYS A 132 -6.44 -17.97 -11.09
C LYS A 132 -6.95 -19.06 -12.04
N LYS A 133 -7.75 -18.70 -13.06
CA LYS A 133 -8.30 -19.64 -14.06
C LYS A 133 -7.22 -20.40 -14.83
N HIS A 134 -6.02 -19.83 -14.94
CA HIS A 134 -4.90 -20.36 -15.73
C HIS A 134 -3.72 -20.77 -14.84
N ILE A 135 -4.02 -21.18 -13.61
CA ILE A 135 -3.05 -21.52 -12.59
C ILE A 135 -3.41 -22.91 -12.05
N GLU A 136 -2.46 -23.83 -12.11
CA GLU A 136 -2.65 -25.20 -11.66
C GLU A 136 -2.62 -25.31 -10.14
N ASP A 137 -1.64 -24.65 -9.51
CA ASP A 137 -1.44 -24.71 -8.07
C ASP A 137 -0.79 -23.44 -7.48
N SER A 138 -0.64 -23.44 -6.15
CA SER A 138 -0.03 -22.34 -5.41
C SER A 138 1.46 -22.14 -5.70
N VAL A 139 2.16 -23.17 -6.17
CA VAL A 139 3.58 -23.10 -6.54
C VAL A 139 3.73 -22.32 -7.84
N GLU A 140 2.91 -22.62 -8.85
CA GLU A 140 2.86 -21.89 -10.10
C GLU A 140 2.45 -20.42 -9.87
N ALA A 141 1.43 -20.19 -9.05
CA ALA A 141 0.98 -18.85 -8.64
C ALA A 141 2.14 -18.02 -8.06
N THR A 142 2.82 -18.59 -7.06
CA THR A 142 3.95 -17.98 -6.37
C THR A 142 5.10 -17.72 -7.34
N GLY A 143 5.42 -18.66 -8.24
CA GLY A 143 6.46 -18.51 -9.24
C GLY A 143 6.17 -17.36 -10.22
N LYS A 144 4.93 -17.26 -10.72
CA LYS A 144 4.51 -16.19 -11.63
C LYS A 144 4.57 -14.81 -10.95
N LEU A 145 4.06 -14.68 -9.73
CA LEU A 145 4.13 -13.44 -8.96
C LEU A 145 5.59 -13.05 -8.64
N SER A 146 6.41 -14.02 -8.21
CA SER A 146 7.84 -13.82 -7.94
C SER A 146 8.56 -13.27 -9.17
N LYS A 147 8.28 -13.83 -10.35
CA LYS A 147 8.87 -13.39 -11.62
C LYS A 147 8.47 -11.96 -11.97
N GLN A 148 7.20 -11.60 -11.80
CA GLN A 148 6.72 -10.24 -12.07
C GLN A 148 7.41 -9.21 -11.15
N ILE A 149 7.41 -9.46 -9.84
CA ILE A 149 8.05 -8.57 -8.85
C ILE A 149 9.56 -8.47 -9.11
N SER A 150 10.23 -9.61 -9.35
CA SER A 150 11.66 -9.61 -9.65
C SER A 150 12.00 -8.84 -10.93
N SER A 151 11.13 -8.91 -11.94
CA SER A 151 11.35 -8.19 -13.21
C SER A 151 11.19 -6.69 -13.01
N PHE A 152 10.20 -6.28 -12.21
CA PHE A 152 10.01 -4.87 -11.83
C PHE A 152 11.20 -4.32 -11.05
N ILE A 153 11.65 -5.00 -9.98
CA ILE A 153 12.80 -4.55 -9.19
C ILE A 153 14.06 -4.43 -10.05
N ARG A 154 14.31 -5.39 -10.96
CA ARG A 154 15.45 -5.32 -11.88
C ARG A 154 15.34 -4.17 -12.88
N ALA A 155 14.14 -3.89 -13.40
CA ALA A 155 13.92 -2.80 -14.34
C ALA A 155 14.16 -1.42 -13.70
N HIS A 156 13.89 -1.29 -12.40
CA HIS A 156 14.07 -0.05 -11.63
C HIS A 156 15.25 -0.13 -10.67
N TYR A 157 16.22 -1.02 -10.91
CA TYR A 157 17.24 -1.34 -9.92
C TYR A 157 18.07 -0.13 -9.49
N ASP A 158 18.45 0.72 -10.44
CA ASP A 158 19.20 1.95 -10.17
C ASP A 158 18.40 2.94 -9.29
N GLU A 159 17.08 2.98 -9.41
CA GLU A 159 16.21 3.79 -8.56
C GLU A 159 16.16 3.24 -7.12
N PHE A 160 16.12 1.92 -6.95
CA PHE A 160 16.23 1.28 -5.63
C PHE A 160 17.60 1.53 -4.98
N LEU A 161 18.69 1.49 -5.76
CA LEU A 161 20.05 1.76 -5.27
C LEU A 161 20.29 3.23 -4.90
N ALA A 162 19.40 4.15 -5.27
CA ALA A 162 19.47 5.54 -4.84
C ALA A 162 19.12 5.73 -3.34
N PHE A 163 18.59 4.69 -2.69
CA PHE A 163 18.26 4.65 -1.28
C PHE A 163 19.28 3.80 -0.51
N ASP A 164 19.61 4.22 0.71
CA ASP A 164 20.49 3.47 1.60
C ASP A 164 19.79 2.21 2.13
N ASP A 165 18.50 2.36 2.50
CA ASP A 165 17.67 1.28 3.03
C ASP A 165 16.32 1.20 2.31
N VAL A 166 15.90 -0.04 2.04
CA VAL A 166 14.55 -0.35 1.56
C VAL A 166 13.81 -1.11 2.66
N LYS A 167 12.81 -0.48 3.25
CA LYS A 167 12.01 -1.02 4.36
C LYS A 167 10.71 -1.62 3.84
N ILE A 168 10.51 -2.91 4.07
CA ILE A 168 9.35 -3.67 3.63
C ILE A 168 8.38 -3.82 4.80
N TYR A 169 7.16 -3.35 4.59
CA TYR A 169 6.05 -3.38 5.53
C TYR A 169 4.98 -4.30 4.98
N TYR A 170 4.82 -5.44 5.64
CA TYR A 170 3.81 -6.45 5.30
C TYR A 170 3.29 -7.08 6.59
N ASP A 171 1.98 -7.26 6.70
CA ASP A 171 1.32 -7.73 7.93
C ASP A 171 1.39 -9.26 8.12
N ASN A 172 1.91 -9.98 7.12
CA ASN A 172 1.99 -11.44 7.06
C ASN A 172 0.63 -12.14 6.93
N GLY A 173 -0.33 -11.52 6.22
CA GLY A 173 -1.65 -12.10 5.94
C GLY A 173 -1.59 -13.52 5.37
N GLN A 174 -0.65 -13.77 4.44
CA GLN A 174 -0.37 -15.09 3.87
C GLN A 174 1.12 -15.48 3.95
N VAL A 175 1.39 -16.73 4.35
CA VAL A 175 2.75 -17.26 4.56
C VAL A 175 3.53 -17.39 3.25
N GLU A 176 2.85 -17.79 2.19
CA GLU A 176 3.38 -17.93 0.83
C GLU A 176 3.92 -16.58 0.32
N VAL A 177 3.16 -15.49 0.50
CA VAL A 177 3.60 -14.13 0.17
C VAL A 177 4.79 -13.72 1.02
N SER A 178 4.76 -14.01 2.33
CA SER A 178 5.88 -13.69 3.23
C SER A 178 7.20 -14.31 2.72
N ARG A 179 7.15 -15.58 2.30
CA ARG A 179 8.28 -16.31 1.74
C ARG A 179 8.71 -15.75 0.38
N LEU A 180 7.74 -15.47 -0.49
CA LEU A 180 7.96 -14.87 -1.80
C LEU A 180 8.72 -13.54 -1.66
N LEU A 181 8.19 -12.62 -0.86
CA LEU A 181 8.77 -11.29 -0.67
C LEU A 181 10.18 -11.40 -0.08
N SER A 182 10.35 -12.21 0.96
CA SER A 182 11.67 -12.46 1.56
C SER A 182 12.67 -12.97 0.53
N SER A 183 12.29 -13.96 -0.28
CA SER A 183 13.14 -14.52 -1.33
C SER A 183 13.54 -13.48 -2.37
N VAL A 184 12.56 -12.76 -2.93
CA VAL A 184 12.79 -11.81 -4.03
C VAL A 184 13.59 -10.60 -3.56
N PHE A 185 13.23 -9.97 -2.45
CA PHE A 185 13.91 -8.76 -2.00
C PHE A 185 15.33 -9.06 -1.52
N ASN A 186 15.56 -10.12 -0.73
CA ASN A 186 16.92 -10.47 -0.26
C ASN A 186 17.84 -10.92 -1.41
N ALA A 187 17.28 -11.49 -2.48
CA ALA A 187 18.08 -11.88 -3.64
C ALA A 187 18.48 -10.70 -4.53
N LEU A 188 17.72 -9.61 -4.53
CA LEU A 188 17.89 -8.52 -5.48
C LEU A 188 18.46 -7.25 -4.85
N LEU A 189 18.08 -6.93 -3.62
CA LEU A 189 18.49 -5.70 -2.95
C LEU A 189 19.61 -5.97 -1.95
N PRO A 190 20.55 -5.02 -1.76
CA PRO A 190 21.71 -5.23 -0.89
C PRO A 190 21.34 -5.32 0.60
N ASN A 191 20.36 -4.54 1.06
CA ASN A 191 19.95 -4.50 2.46
C ASN A 191 18.45 -4.24 2.66
N PRO A 192 17.55 -5.15 2.23
CA PRO A 192 16.12 -5.01 2.50
C PRO A 192 15.80 -5.26 3.98
N ILE A 193 15.05 -4.37 4.61
CA ILE A 193 14.69 -4.44 6.02
C ILE A 193 13.20 -4.78 6.15
N PHE A 194 12.90 -5.98 6.63
CA PHE A 194 11.51 -6.39 6.90
C PHE A 194 11.04 -5.91 8.28
N ARG A 195 9.87 -5.28 8.32
CA ARG A 195 9.25 -4.76 9.55
C ARG A 195 7.98 -5.54 9.88
N LYS A 196 7.88 -6.01 11.12
CA LYS A 196 6.62 -6.51 11.69
C LYS A 196 5.75 -5.32 12.08
N VAL A 197 4.50 -5.33 11.65
CA VAL A 197 3.61 -4.18 11.74
C VAL A 197 2.16 -4.61 11.86
N MET A 198 1.34 -3.77 12.47
CA MET A 198 -0.11 -3.87 12.41
C MET A 198 -0.64 -2.86 11.38
N PRO A 199 -1.55 -3.25 10.46
CA PRO A 199 -2.08 -2.35 9.44
C PRO A 199 -2.68 -1.05 10.01
N ALA A 200 -3.33 -1.15 11.17
CA ALA A 200 -3.95 0.00 11.85
C ALA A 200 -2.95 1.10 12.25
N ASP A 201 -1.67 0.76 12.38
CA ASP A 201 -0.62 1.70 12.82
C ASP A 201 -0.16 2.63 11.68
N TYR A 202 -0.43 2.29 10.41
CA TYR A 202 0.06 3.07 9.27
C TYR A 202 -1.03 3.37 8.24
N LYS A 203 -1.25 4.66 7.97
CA LYS A 203 -2.16 5.10 6.90
C LYS A 203 -1.76 4.58 5.51
N LEU A 204 -0.47 4.33 5.27
CA LEU A 204 -0.01 3.78 4.00
C LEU A 204 -0.41 2.30 3.77
N PHE A 205 -0.71 1.52 4.82
CA PHE A 205 -1.37 0.22 4.64
C PHE A 205 -2.79 0.37 4.13
N GLN A 206 -3.53 1.37 4.63
CA GLN A 206 -4.87 1.68 4.13
C GLN A 206 -4.81 2.16 2.67
N VAL A 207 -3.73 2.84 2.26
CA VAL A 207 -3.48 3.18 0.86
C VAL A 207 -3.22 1.93 0.02
N ALA A 208 -2.43 0.98 0.51
CA ALA A 208 -2.17 -0.29 -0.15
C ALA A 208 -3.47 -1.10 -0.34
N ASP A 209 -4.28 -1.27 0.72
CA ASP A 209 -5.62 -1.89 0.67
C ASP A 209 -6.55 -1.20 -0.35
N PHE A 210 -6.56 0.14 -0.35
CA PHE A 210 -7.38 0.90 -1.28
C PHE A 210 -6.98 0.64 -2.73
N ILE A 211 -5.68 0.71 -3.03
CA ILE A 211 -5.17 0.50 -4.39
C ILE A 211 -5.38 -0.96 -4.81
N CYS A 212 -5.12 -1.91 -3.92
CA CYS A 212 -5.32 -3.34 -4.16
C CYS A 212 -6.80 -3.65 -4.48
N THR A 213 -7.72 -3.10 -3.69
CA THR A 213 -9.16 -3.20 -3.94
C THR A 213 -9.54 -2.55 -5.28
N MET A 214 -8.99 -1.39 -5.60
CA MET A 214 -9.30 -0.69 -6.86
C MET A 214 -8.73 -1.40 -8.08
N GLU A 215 -7.59 -2.08 -7.95
CA GLU A 215 -7.04 -2.95 -8.99
C GLU A 215 -7.97 -4.13 -9.25
N LEU A 216 -8.44 -4.82 -8.19
CA LEU A 216 -9.43 -5.90 -8.33
C LEU A 216 -10.69 -5.42 -9.06
N VAL A 217 -11.19 -4.25 -8.67
CA VAL A 217 -12.35 -3.62 -9.32
C VAL A 217 -12.02 -3.34 -10.79
N SER A 218 -10.85 -2.81 -11.14
CA SER A 218 -10.45 -2.57 -12.52
C SER A 218 -10.40 -3.85 -13.35
N LEU A 219 -9.78 -4.92 -12.83
CA LEU A 219 -9.68 -6.22 -13.51
C LEU A 219 -11.07 -6.83 -13.75
N LYS A 220 -11.95 -6.78 -12.75
CA LYS A 220 -13.35 -7.22 -12.90
C LYS A 220 -14.10 -6.36 -13.93
N LEU A 221 -13.85 -5.06 -13.97
CA LEU A 221 -14.50 -4.15 -14.91
C LEU A 221 -14.18 -4.52 -16.35
N ASP A 222 -12.91 -4.81 -16.64
CA ASP A 222 -12.45 -5.10 -18.00
C ASP A 222 -12.88 -6.51 -18.45
N ASN A 223 -13.08 -7.44 -17.51
CA ASN A 223 -13.55 -8.80 -17.78
C ASN A 223 -15.06 -9.01 -17.59
N SER A 224 -15.83 -7.93 -17.38
CA SER A 224 -17.29 -7.97 -17.17
C SER A 224 -17.74 -8.83 -15.97
N LEU A 225 -16.91 -8.88 -14.91
CA LEU A 225 -17.14 -9.61 -13.66
C LEU A 225 -17.59 -8.70 -12.51
N PHE A 226 -18.18 -7.54 -12.83
CA PHE A 226 -18.64 -6.56 -11.85
C PHE A 226 -19.76 -7.12 -10.97
N SER A 227 -19.59 -7.01 -9.66
CA SER A 227 -20.63 -7.38 -8.70
C SER A 227 -21.73 -6.30 -8.60
N LYS A 228 -22.88 -6.69 -8.06
CA LYS A 228 -23.99 -5.76 -7.81
C LYS A 228 -23.59 -4.64 -6.82
N SER A 229 -22.80 -4.96 -5.80
CA SER A 229 -22.33 -3.98 -4.81
C SER A 229 -21.36 -2.98 -5.43
N GLU A 230 -20.39 -3.43 -6.23
CA GLU A 230 -19.47 -2.55 -6.97
C GLU A 230 -20.23 -1.64 -7.95
N MET A 231 -21.20 -2.19 -8.71
CA MET A 231 -22.02 -1.39 -9.64
C MET A 231 -22.84 -0.33 -8.87
N THR A 232 -23.48 -0.72 -7.78
CA THR A 232 -24.25 0.21 -6.94
C THR A 232 -23.33 1.29 -6.35
N PHE A 233 -22.16 0.90 -5.85
CA PHE A 233 -21.20 1.80 -5.21
C PHE A 233 -20.55 2.79 -6.18
N PHE A 234 -20.17 2.38 -7.39
CA PHE A 234 -19.52 3.27 -8.36
C PHE A 234 -20.49 3.91 -9.36
N GLY A 235 -21.75 3.47 -9.39
CA GLY A 235 -22.76 3.96 -10.31
C GLY A 235 -22.61 3.32 -11.69
N ASN A 236 -21.69 3.85 -12.51
CA ASN A 236 -21.48 3.35 -13.87
C ASN A 236 -19.98 3.23 -14.22
N ARG A 237 -19.69 2.47 -15.29
CA ARG A 237 -18.32 2.18 -15.75
C ARG A 237 -17.53 3.43 -16.12
N ARG A 238 -18.20 4.46 -16.66
CA ARG A 238 -17.56 5.72 -17.10
C ARG A 238 -17.09 6.51 -15.89
N ASP A 239 -17.97 6.69 -14.90
CA ASP A 239 -17.66 7.45 -13.69
C ASP A 239 -16.54 6.79 -12.89
N LEU A 240 -16.56 5.46 -12.79
CA LEU A 240 -15.46 4.71 -12.18
C LEU A 240 -14.11 5.01 -12.86
N LYS A 241 -14.06 4.89 -14.19
CA LYS A 241 -12.83 5.12 -14.97
C LYS A 241 -12.36 6.57 -14.85
N GLN A 242 -13.27 7.54 -14.98
CA GLN A 242 -12.92 8.96 -15.04
C GLN A 242 -12.58 9.55 -13.66
N ASN A 243 -13.32 9.20 -12.61
CA ASN A 243 -13.21 9.83 -11.31
C ASN A 243 -12.14 9.17 -10.42
N TYR A 244 -11.91 7.86 -10.59
CA TYR A 244 -11.02 7.10 -9.71
C TYR A 244 -9.82 6.52 -10.47
N LEU A 245 -10.05 5.59 -11.40
CA LEU A 245 -8.95 4.82 -12.02
C LEU A 245 -7.95 5.72 -12.78
N LYS A 246 -8.43 6.74 -13.49
CA LYS A 246 -7.54 7.70 -14.19
C LYS A 246 -6.64 8.46 -13.22
N ALA A 247 -7.12 8.78 -12.02
CA ALA A 247 -6.34 9.52 -11.03
C ALA A 247 -5.30 8.60 -10.35
N LEU A 248 -5.67 7.35 -10.04
CA LEU A 248 -4.73 6.36 -9.52
C LEU A 248 -3.64 6.07 -10.53
N LYS A 249 -3.97 5.82 -11.80
CA LYS A 249 -2.99 5.50 -12.86
C LYS A 249 -1.84 6.51 -13.00
N LYS A 250 -2.04 7.77 -12.61
CA LYS A 250 -0.97 8.80 -12.61
C LYS A 250 0.12 8.55 -11.55
N LYS A 251 -0.16 7.69 -10.57
CA LYS A 251 0.74 7.29 -9.49
C LYS A 251 1.32 5.89 -9.70
N GLU A 252 0.91 5.19 -10.76
CA GLU A 252 1.48 3.89 -11.07
C GLU A 252 2.95 4.05 -11.48
N TRP A 253 3.82 3.24 -10.88
CA TRP A 253 5.22 3.11 -11.25
C TRP A 253 5.30 2.19 -12.47
N ASN A 254 5.62 2.77 -13.62
CA ASN A 254 5.71 2.08 -14.90
C ASN A 254 7.15 1.85 -15.31
#